data_AF-A0A382WL85-F1
#
_entry.id   AF-A0A382WL85-F1
#
_cell.length_a   1.000
_cell.length_b   1.000
_cell.length_c   1.000
_cell.angle_alpha   90.00
_cell.angle_beta   90.00
_cell.angle_gamma   90.00
#
_symmetry.space_group_name_H-M   'P 1'
#
loop_
_entity.id
_entity.type
_entity.pdbx_description
1 polymer ?
#
loop_
_entity_poly.entity_id
_entity_poly.type
_entity_poly.pdbx_seq_one_letter_code
_entity_poly.pdbx_strand_id
1 'polypeptide(L)'
;MSENIKLTSHVGRDLLASASSFKKEDSVIWEYVVNGLQYIDQGVTPNVQVTLAKKQPLKIQIRDNGRGMDFNGLKSFFQMHGENVDRKRGKPGRGKFGTGKSAAFGIAGRLYLETVRDNLKNSVELTREMINSSDGDDITINWIEKNVTIDNASNGTIVEISDIYLPKISVKTISDYIERHIGAFQRNNALVAVNNHICEYREPEFSKQEIFSPKGKQLDVLGQIELIIKVSRRPLEKNLRGIAVTAGSGNTVAIEDG
;
A
#
# COMPACT_ATOMS: atom_id res chain seq x y z
N MET A 1 5.38 -31.62 -36.08
CA MET A 1 5.61 -30.94 -34.79
C MET A 1 4.26 -30.82 -34.13
N SER A 2 4.06 -31.36 -32.93
CA SER A 2 2.79 -31.24 -32.21
C SER A 2 2.62 -29.81 -31.71
N GLU A 3 1.61 -29.10 -32.20
CA GLU A 3 1.21 -27.81 -31.66
C GLU A 3 0.67 -28.01 -30.25
N ASN A 4 1.48 -27.66 -29.25
CA ASN A 4 1.05 -27.70 -27.86
C ASN A 4 0.13 -26.50 -27.58
N ILE A 5 -1.02 -26.74 -26.97
CA ILE A 5 -1.87 -25.69 -26.42
C ILE A 5 -1.12 -25.04 -25.24
N LYS A 6 -0.93 -23.72 -25.28
CA LYS A 6 -0.32 -22.94 -24.21
C LYS A 6 -1.39 -22.14 -23.49
N LEU A 7 -1.36 -22.14 -22.15
CA LEU A 7 -2.10 -21.19 -21.34
C LEU A 7 -1.34 -19.85 -21.33
N THR A 8 -1.99 -18.77 -21.73
CA THR A 8 -1.46 -17.41 -21.73
C THR A 8 -2.38 -16.49 -20.92
N SER A 9 -1.90 -15.30 -20.58
CA SER A 9 -2.66 -14.29 -19.83
C SER A 9 -2.54 -12.93 -20.52
N HIS A 10 -3.61 -12.16 -20.54
CA HIS A 10 -3.63 -10.85 -21.20
C HIS A 10 -3.35 -9.76 -20.15
N VAL A 11 -2.16 -9.17 -20.17
CA VAL A 11 -1.66 -8.27 -19.11
C VAL A 11 -2.62 -7.12 -18.82
N GLY A 12 -3.16 -6.46 -19.85
CA GLY A 12 -4.16 -5.40 -19.66
C GLY A 12 -5.42 -5.86 -18.92
N ARG A 13 -5.98 -7.02 -19.29
CA ARG A 13 -7.17 -7.57 -18.62
C ARG A 13 -6.87 -8.02 -17.20
N ASP A 14 -5.70 -8.60 -16.96
CA ASP A 14 -5.28 -9.05 -15.63
C ASP A 14 -5.09 -7.87 -14.66
N LEU A 15 -4.51 -6.78 -15.17
CA LEU A 15 -4.36 -5.53 -14.43
C LEU A 15 -5.73 -4.99 -14.02
N LEU A 16 -6.68 -4.92 -14.95
CA LEU A 16 -8.05 -4.44 -14.67
C LEU A 16 -8.85 -5.39 -13.77
N ALA A 17 -8.70 -6.70 -13.95
CA ALA A 17 -9.31 -7.71 -13.10
C ALA A 17 -8.82 -7.56 -11.65
N SER A 18 -7.50 -7.36 -11.46
CA SER A 18 -6.91 -7.08 -10.15
C SER A 18 -7.44 -5.76 -9.56
N ALA A 19 -7.54 -4.72 -10.39
CA ALA A 19 -8.05 -3.40 -10.00
C ALA A 19 -9.52 -3.42 -9.56
N SER A 20 -10.33 -4.36 -10.07
CA SER A 20 -11.78 -4.45 -9.79
C SER A 20 -12.14 -4.70 -8.31
N SER A 21 -11.17 -5.21 -7.53
CA SER A 21 -11.30 -5.37 -6.07
C SER A 21 -11.27 -4.03 -5.32
N PHE A 22 -10.75 -2.98 -5.96
CA PHE A 22 -10.62 -1.64 -5.38
C PHE A 22 -11.77 -0.74 -5.84
N LYS A 23 -12.76 -0.57 -4.96
CA LYS A 23 -13.98 0.21 -5.27
C LYS A 23 -14.10 1.51 -4.49
N LYS A 24 -13.15 1.79 -3.59
CA LYS A 24 -13.19 2.91 -2.64
C LYS A 24 -11.84 3.57 -2.54
N GLU A 25 -11.86 4.86 -2.20
CA GLU A 25 -10.67 5.69 -2.07
C GLU A 25 -9.71 5.21 -0.97
N ASP A 26 -10.25 4.70 0.13
CA ASP A 26 -9.50 4.30 1.32
C ASP A 26 -8.59 3.09 1.06
N SER A 27 -9.12 2.04 0.44
CA SER A 27 -8.35 0.84 0.10
C SER A 27 -7.31 1.10 -0.99
N VAL A 28 -7.62 1.96 -1.97
CA VAL A 28 -6.65 2.36 -3.00
C VAL A 28 -5.50 3.16 -2.39
N ILE A 29 -5.80 4.19 -1.60
CA ILE A 29 -4.78 5.03 -0.96
C ILE A 29 -3.90 4.19 -0.04
N TRP A 30 -4.50 3.28 0.73
CA TRP A 30 -3.76 2.43 1.65
C TRP A 30 -2.68 1.58 0.96
N GLU A 31 -2.94 1.05 -0.24
CA GLU A 31 -1.93 0.28 -0.99
C GLU A 31 -0.67 1.10 -1.30
N TYR A 32 -0.81 2.42 -1.53
CA TYR A 32 0.34 3.29 -1.76
C TYR A 32 0.95 3.81 -0.46
N VAL A 33 0.13 4.14 0.54
CA VAL A 33 0.61 4.55 1.87
C VAL A 33 1.47 3.46 2.50
N VAL A 34 1.01 2.21 2.47
CA VAL A 34 1.74 1.10 3.07
C VAL A 34 3.09 0.85 2.39
N ASN A 35 3.20 1.09 1.07
CA ASN A 35 4.47 1.02 0.36
C ASN A 35 5.45 2.08 0.87
N GLY A 36 5.00 3.33 1.04
CA GLY A 36 5.79 4.42 1.63
C GLY A 36 6.24 4.13 3.06
N LEU A 37 5.43 3.38 3.83
CA LEU A 37 5.77 2.96 5.20
C LEU A 37 6.77 1.79 5.26
N GLN A 38 6.76 0.91 4.25
CA GLN A 38 7.56 -0.32 4.24
C GLN A 38 8.93 -0.13 3.59
N TYR A 39 8.99 0.59 2.47
CA TYR A 39 10.18 0.68 1.63
C TYR A 39 11.03 1.89 2.00
N ILE A 40 11.54 1.91 3.24
CA ILE A 40 12.37 2.97 3.80
C ILE A 40 13.86 2.59 3.82
N ASP A 41 14.73 3.61 3.76
CA ASP A 41 16.15 3.44 4.05
C ASP A 41 16.40 3.24 5.55
N GLN A 42 17.52 2.59 5.89
CA GLN A 42 17.86 2.32 7.27
C GLN A 42 18.07 3.63 8.05
N GLY A 43 17.43 3.74 9.22
CA GLY A 43 17.52 4.94 10.06
C GLY A 43 16.57 6.07 9.67
N VAL A 44 15.78 5.90 8.60
CA VAL A 44 14.74 6.87 8.22
C VAL A 44 13.44 6.55 8.95
N THR A 45 12.83 7.56 9.57
CA THR A 45 11.46 7.48 10.08
C THR A 45 10.48 7.62 8.91
N PRO A 46 9.58 6.65 8.67
CA PRO A 46 8.61 6.75 7.59
C PRO A 46 7.71 7.97 7.76
N ASN A 47 7.53 8.72 6.68
CA ASN A 47 6.66 9.87 6.59
C ASN A 47 5.91 9.82 5.28
N VAL A 48 4.57 9.77 5.36
CA VAL A 48 3.68 9.73 4.20
C VAL A 48 2.65 10.86 4.29
N GLN A 49 2.62 11.71 3.27
CA GLN A 49 1.61 12.74 3.10
C GLN A 49 0.63 12.36 2.00
N VAL A 50 -0.64 12.26 2.34
CA VAL A 50 -1.74 12.15 1.38
C VAL A 50 -2.37 13.53 1.21
N THR A 51 -2.49 14.00 -0.03
CA THR A 51 -3.12 15.27 -0.38
C THR A 51 -4.29 15.01 -1.32
N LEU A 52 -5.46 15.51 -0.96
CA LEU A 52 -6.71 15.36 -1.70
C LEU A 52 -7.15 16.70 -2.27
N ALA A 53 -7.10 16.83 -3.59
CA ALA A 53 -7.70 17.96 -4.30
C ALA A 53 -9.21 17.72 -4.42
N LYS A 54 -9.99 18.47 -3.62
CA LYS A 54 -11.46 18.34 -3.58
C LYS A 54 -12.19 19.09 -4.71
N LYS A 55 -11.46 19.91 -5.48
CA LYS A 55 -12.02 20.59 -6.66
C LYS A 55 -11.88 19.69 -7.87
N GLN A 56 -12.88 19.70 -8.75
CA GLN A 56 -12.79 18.95 -9.99
C GLN A 56 -11.72 19.55 -10.94
N PRO A 57 -10.95 18.71 -11.65
CA PRO A 57 -10.94 17.26 -11.57
C PRO A 57 -10.35 16.76 -10.23
N LEU A 58 -11.03 15.79 -9.60
CA LEU A 58 -10.57 15.17 -8.36
C LEU A 58 -9.20 14.51 -8.58
N LYS A 59 -8.31 14.71 -7.60
CA LYS A 59 -6.94 14.20 -7.65
C LYS A 59 -6.46 13.82 -6.25
N ILE A 60 -5.74 12.71 -6.19
CA ILE A 60 -5.08 12.20 -4.99
C ILE A 60 -3.57 12.23 -5.27
N GLN A 61 -2.81 12.76 -4.32
CA GLN A 61 -1.36 12.67 -4.33
C GLN A 61 -0.91 11.99 -3.03
N ILE A 62 -0.06 10.98 -3.12
CA ILE A 62 0.60 10.32 -2.00
C ILE A 62 2.09 10.56 -2.16
N ARG A 63 2.73 11.20 -1.18
CA ARG A 63 4.16 11.45 -1.14
C ARG A 63 4.76 10.74 0.05
N ASP A 64 5.85 10.01 -0.16
CA ASP A 64 6.63 9.37 0.90
C ASP A 64 8.11 9.78 0.88
N ASN A 65 8.79 9.55 1.99
CA ASN A 65 10.25 9.65 2.13
C ASN A 65 10.92 8.27 2.13
N GLY A 66 10.36 7.32 1.40
CA GLY A 66 10.94 5.99 1.24
C GLY A 66 12.27 6.03 0.48
N ARG A 67 12.85 4.85 0.25
CA ARG A 67 14.13 4.68 -0.47
C ARG A 67 14.11 5.06 -1.96
N GLY A 68 12.92 5.35 -2.49
CA GLY A 68 12.68 5.55 -3.91
C GLY A 68 13.03 4.34 -4.79
N MET A 69 13.06 4.55 -6.10
CA MET A 69 13.33 3.51 -7.09
C MET A 69 14.28 4.01 -8.17
N ASP A 70 15.24 3.17 -8.53
CA ASP A 70 16.00 3.29 -9.76
C ASP A 70 15.23 2.66 -10.92
N PHE A 71 15.82 2.64 -12.12
CA PHE A 71 15.20 2.02 -13.29
C PHE A 71 14.76 0.57 -13.05
N ASN A 72 15.58 -0.23 -12.35
CA ASN A 72 15.26 -1.63 -12.06
C ASN A 72 14.13 -1.75 -11.04
N GLY A 73 14.14 -0.92 -9.99
CA GLY A 73 13.05 -0.83 -9.02
C GLY A 73 11.74 -0.46 -9.68
N LEU A 74 11.75 0.49 -10.62
CA LEU A 74 10.56 0.89 -11.38
C LEU A 74 10.07 -0.23 -12.30
N LYS A 75 10.98 -0.92 -12.98
CA LYS A 75 10.64 -2.10 -13.79
C LYS A 75 9.99 -3.19 -12.93
N SER A 76 10.56 -3.47 -11.75
CA SER A 76 9.98 -4.42 -10.79
C SER A 76 8.63 -3.94 -10.26
N PHE A 77 8.45 -2.63 -10.04
CA PHE A 77 7.19 -2.06 -9.61
C PHE A 77 6.08 -2.33 -10.63
N PHE A 78 6.32 -2.15 -11.93
CA PHE A 78 5.30 -2.39 -12.97
C PHE A 78 5.11 -3.87 -13.36
N GLN A 79 5.92 -4.79 -12.85
CA GLN A 79 5.79 -6.21 -13.18
C GLN A 79 4.58 -6.87 -12.49
N MET A 80 3.66 -7.44 -13.28
CA MET A 80 2.55 -8.26 -12.78
C MET A 80 3.06 -9.61 -12.28
N HIS A 81 2.54 -10.08 -11.13
CA HIS A 81 2.92 -11.36 -10.50
C HIS A 81 4.43 -11.58 -10.28
N GLY A 82 5.23 -10.50 -10.28
CA GLY A 82 6.66 -10.58 -10.03
C GLY A 82 6.97 -11.05 -8.61
N GLU A 83 8.05 -11.82 -8.45
CA GLU A 83 8.57 -12.14 -7.12
C GLU A 83 9.06 -10.86 -6.43
N ASN A 84 8.63 -10.64 -5.18
CA ASN A 84 9.05 -9.48 -4.41
C ASN A 84 10.54 -9.61 -4.04
N VAL A 85 11.40 -8.74 -4.60
CA VAL A 85 12.86 -8.80 -4.47
C VAL A 85 13.32 -8.69 -3.01
N ASP A 86 12.60 -7.95 -2.17
CA ASP A 86 12.92 -7.84 -0.74
C ASP A 86 12.58 -9.13 0.04
N ARG A 87 11.63 -9.94 -0.45
CA ARG A 87 11.33 -11.27 0.09
C ARG A 87 12.47 -12.25 -0.16
N LYS A 88 13.11 -12.17 -1.34
CA LYS A 88 14.35 -12.94 -1.63
C LYS A 88 15.49 -12.55 -0.68
N ARG A 89 15.50 -11.31 -0.20
CA ARG A 89 16.51 -10.79 0.74
C ARG A 89 16.13 -11.03 2.21
N GLY A 90 15.10 -11.83 2.49
CA GLY A 90 14.70 -12.19 3.85
C GLY A 90 13.97 -11.09 4.63
N LYS A 91 13.60 -9.97 3.98
CA LYS A 91 12.73 -8.95 4.60
C LYS A 91 11.28 -9.34 4.33
N PRO A 92 10.47 -9.66 5.36
CA PRO A 92 9.06 -9.99 5.17
C PRO A 92 8.27 -8.73 4.76
N GLY A 93 8.23 -8.43 3.46
CA GLY A 93 7.28 -7.46 2.90
C GLY A 93 5.89 -8.07 2.75
N ARG A 94 4.83 -7.30 3.00
CA ARG A 94 3.46 -7.73 2.71
C ARG A 94 3.20 -7.59 1.20
N GLY A 95 2.51 -8.56 0.61
CA GLY A 95 2.13 -8.53 -0.80
C GLY A 95 2.09 -9.93 -1.38
N LYS A 96 0.93 -10.59 -1.31
CA LYS A 96 0.73 -11.91 -1.90
C LYS A 96 0.61 -11.83 -3.44
N PHE A 97 0.32 -10.66 -4.02
CA PHE A 97 -0.02 -10.53 -5.45
C PHE A 97 0.40 -9.24 -6.20
N GLY A 98 1.19 -8.33 -5.61
CA GLY A 98 1.67 -7.13 -6.34
C GLY A 98 0.55 -6.21 -6.87
N THR A 99 -0.58 -6.13 -6.15
CA THR A 99 -1.81 -5.43 -6.54
C THR A 99 -1.77 -3.93 -6.33
N GLY A 100 -0.85 -3.41 -5.51
CA GLY A 100 -0.81 -1.99 -5.18
C GLY A 100 -0.65 -1.07 -6.39
N LYS A 101 -0.03 -1.53 -7.47
CA LYS A 101 0.12 -0.77 -8.72
C LYS A 101 -1.16 -0.66 -9.56
N SER A 102 -2.04 -1.66 -9.50
CA SER A 102 -3.29 -1.68 -10.24
C SER A 102 -4.44 -1.03 -9.47
N ALA A 103 -4.28 -0.82 -8.15
CA ALA A 103 -5.28 -0.23 -7.27
C ALA A 103 -5.85 1.10 -7.79
N ALA A 104 -5.00 2.00 -8.32
CA ALA A 104 -5.44 3.27 -8.90
C ALA A 104 -6.55 3.08 -9.96
N PHE A 105 -6.43 2.08 -10.83
CA PHE A 105 -7.38 1.86 -11.93
C PHE A 105 -8.73 1.29 -11.49
N GLY A 106 -8.89 0.95 -10.21
CA GLY A 106 -10.17 0.60 -9.62
C GLY A 106 -11.11 1.82 -9.50
N ILE A 107 -10.52 3.01 -9.33
CA ILE A 107 -11.28 4.25 -9.09
C ILE A 107 -10.92 5.39 -10.05
N ALA A 108 -9.92 5.23 -10.91
CA ALA A 108 -9.35 6.32 -11.70
C ALA A 108 -8.83 5.88 -13.08
N GLY A 109 -8.61 6.86 -13.95
CA GLY A 109 -8.12 6.66 -15.31
C GLY A 109 -6.62 6.82 -15.49
N ARG A 110 -5.92 7.42 -14.54
CA ARG A 110 -4.51 7.80 -14.69
C ARG A 110 -3.73 7.58 -13.40
N LEU A 111 -2.55 6.97 -13.57
CA LEU A 111 -1.54 6.80 -12.55
C LEU A 111 -0.25 7.48 -13.03
N TYR A 112 0.17 8.52 -12.33
CA TYR A 112 1.49 9.12 -12.45
C TYR A 112 2.35 8.70 -11.27
N LEU A 113 3.62 8.40 -11.54
CA LEU A 113 4.60 8.05 -10.53
C LEU A 113 5.90 8.80 -10.79
N GLU A 114 6.35 9.51 -9.78
CA GLU A 114 7.68 10.12 -9.71
C GLU A 114 8.44 9.49 -8.54
N THR A 115 9.71 9.19 -8.75
CA THR A 115 10.54 8.59 -7.73
C THR A 115 11.97 9.08 -7.84
N VAL A 116 12.58 9.34 -6.68
CA VAL A 116 13.95 9.80 -6.57
C VAL A 116 14.74 8.77 -5.78
N ARG A 117 15.86 8.35 -6.33
CA ARG A 117 16.82 7.50 -5.64
C ARG A 117 18.24 7.93 -5.99
N ASP A 118 19.07 8.16 -4.98
CA ASP A 118 20.48 8.51 -5.14
C ASP A 118 20.68 9.71 -6.09
N ASN A 119 19.88 10.77 -5.90
CA ASN A 119 19.81 11.98 -6.74
C ASN A 119 19.32 11.79 -8.19
N LEU A 120 18.82 10.61 -8.55
CA LEU A 120 18.25 10.34 -9.87
C LEU A 120 16.73 10.30 -9.79
N LYS A 121 16.07 11.18 -10.53
CA LYS A 121 14.62 11.21 -10.71
C LYS A 121 14.20 10.39 -11.92
N ASN A 122 13.18 9.58 -11.72
CA ASN A 122 12.42 8.90 -12.77
C ASN A 122 10.93 9.25 -12.63
N SER A 123 10.30 9.60 -13.74
CA SER A 123 8.88 9.97 -13.79
C SER A 123 8.21 9.23 -14.94
N VAL A 124 7.11 8.54 -14.64
CA VAL A 124 6.37 7.71 -15.60
C VAL A 124 4.87 7.82 -15.42
N GLU A 125 4.14 7.43 -16.45
CA GLU A 125 2.70 7.47 -16.49
C GLU A 125 2.10 6.21 -17.12
N LEU A 126 0.98 5.78 -16.54
CA LEU A 126 0.12 4.73 -17.07
C LEU A 126 -1.33 5.21 -17.08
N THR A 127 -2.01 5.09 -18.22
CA THR A 127 -3.41 5.47 -18.37
C THR A 127 -4.30 4.27 -18.69
N ARG A 128 -5.61 4.43 -18.45
CA ARG A 128 -6.64 3.45 -18.82
C ARG A 128 -6.64 3.18 -20.32
N GLU A 129 -6.38 4.19 -21.14
CA GLU A 129 -6.31 4.07 -22.59
C GLU A 129 -5.17 3.13 -22.99
N MET A 130 -3.96 3.33 -22.45
CA MET A 130 -2.80 2.45 -22.69
C MET A 130 -3.07 0.99 -22.29
N ILE A 131 -3.79 0.79 -21.18
CA ILE A 131 -4.19 -0.54 -20.72
C ILE A 131 -5.18 -1.20 -21.69
N ASN A 132 -6.16 -0.43 -22.17
CA ASN A 132 -7.20 -0.93 -23.08
C ASN A 132 -6.68 -1.13 -24.51
N SER A 133 -5.64 -0.39 -24.93
CA SER A 133 -5.02 -0.51 -26.25
C SER A 133 -3.92 -1.57 -26.34
N SER A 134 -3.59 -2.23 -25.22
CA SER A 134 -2.60 -3.32 -25.17
C SER A 134 -3.06 -4.51 -26.01
N ASP A 135 -2.13 -5.12 -26.73
CA ASP A 135 -2.31 -6.35 -27.51
C ASP A 135 -2.34 -7.62 -26.64
N GLY A 136 -2.00 -7.48 -25.35
CA GLY A 136 -2.11 -8.49 -24.32
C GLY A 136 -0.80 -9.03 -23.77
N ASP A 137 0.33 -8.82 -24.46
CA ASP A 137 1.64 -9.31 -24.02
C ASP A 137 2.29 -8.36 -23.02
N ASP A 138 2.22 -7.06 -23.28
CA ASP A 138 2.66 -6.01 -22.36
C ASP A 138 1.84 -4.72 -22.49
N ILE A 139 2.09 -3.80 -21.55
CA ILE A 139 1.64 -2.42 -21.67
C ILE A 139 2.90 -1.55 -21.62
N THR A 140 3.16 -0.83 -22.70
CA THR A 140 4.26 0.13 -22.73
C THR A 140 3.96 1.30 -21.81
N ILE A 141 4.76 1.46 -20.75
CA ILE A 141 4.65 2.59 -19.82
C ILE A 141 5.22 3.86 -20.46
N ASN A 142 4.52 4.98 -20.31
CA ASN A 142 4.94 6.25 -20.86
C ASN A 142 6.02 6.87 -19.97
N TRP A 143 7.18 7.20 -20.55
CA TRP A 143 8.25 7.89 -19.84
C TRP A 143 8.05 9.39 -19.93
N ILE A 144 8.04 10.06 -18.77
CA ILE A 144 8.06 11.52 -18.69
C ILE A 144 9.51 11.99 -18.53
N GLU A 145 10.24 11.40 -17.58
CA GLU A 145 11.65 11.69 -17.32
C GLU A 145 12.39 10.42 -16.92
N LYS A 146 13.62 10.24 -17.42
CA LYS A 146 14.44 9.06 -17.14
C LYS A 146 15.82 9.45 -16.67
N ASN A 147 16.18 9.01 -15.46
CA ASN A 147 17.48 9.26 -14.81
C ASN A 147 17.91 10.74 -14.87
N VAL A 148 16.98 11.65 -14.56
CA VAL A 148 17.29 13.08 -14.47
C VAL A 148 18.00 13.34 -13.15
N THR A 149 19.23 13.86 -13.18
CA THR A 149 19.97 14.24 -11.99
C THR A 149 19.31 15.44 -11.31
N ILE A 150 19.09 15.35 -10.01
CA ILE A 150 18.62 16.45 -9.16
C ILE A 150 19.58 16.62 -8.00
N ASP A 151 20.21 17.80 -7.91
CA ASP A 151 21.19 18.09 -6.87
C ASP A 151 20.54 18.10 -5.48
N ASN A 152 21.17 17.40 -4.54
CA ASN A 152 20.74 17.31 -3.13
C ASN A 152 19.29 16.86 -2.94
N ALA A 153 18.81 15.98 -3.81
CA ALA A 153 17.45 15.46 -3.71
C ALA A 153 17.35 14.39 -2.61
N SER A 154 16.25 14.43 -1.86
CA SER A 154 15.92 13.35 -0.92
C SER A 154 15.27 12.18 -1.65
N ASN A 155 15.59 10.96 -1.22
CA ASN A 155 14.90 9.77 -1.70
C ASN A 155 13.40 9.83 -1.36
N GLY A 156 12.57 9.25 -2.23
CA GLY A 156 11.14 9.17 -2.00
C GLY A 156 10.35 8.86 -3.27
N THR A 157 9.04 8.76 -3.11
CA THR A 157 8.11 8.55 -4.21
C THR A 157 6.92 9.50 -4.09
N ILE A 158 6.45 9.98 -5.23
CA ILE A 158 5.18 10.68 -5.39
C ILE A 158 4.32 9.83 -6.31
N VAL A 159 3.18 9.38 -5.80
CA VAL A 159 2.13 8.74 -6.57
C VAL A 159 0.99 9.72 -6.74
N GLU A 160 0.55 9.90 -7.97
CA GLU A 160 -0.60 10.73 -8.29
C GLU A 160 -1.64 9.91 -9.04
N ILE A 161 -2.88 10.01 -8.55
CA ILE A 161 -4.05 9.33 -9.10
C ILE A 161 -5.02 10.43 -9.54
N SER A 162 -5.34 10.45 -10.82
CA SER A 162 -6.18 11.46 -11.46
C SER A 162 -7.15 10.82 -12.44
N ASP A 163 -8.08 11.62 -12.98
CA ASP A 163 -9.25 11.14 -13.73
C ASP A 163 -10.11 10.19 -12.88
N ILE A 164 -10.39 10.60 -11.64
CA ILE A 164 -11.10 9.81 -10.65
C ILE A 164 -12.59 9.74 -11.01
N TYR A 165 -13.12 8.51 -11.07
CA TYR A 165 -14.52 8.20 -11.41
C TYR A 165 -15.47 8.35 -10.21
N LEU A 166 -14.92 8.40 -8.99
CA LEU A 166 -15.72 8.58 -7.78
C LEU A 166 -16.34 9.99 -7.77
N PRO A 167 -17.61 10.13 -7.36
CA PRO A 167 -18.27 11.43 -7.32
C PRO A 167 -17.69 12.36 -6.24
N LYS A 168 -17.07 11.78 -5.20
CA LYS A 168 -16.44 12.50 -4.08
C LYS A 168 -15.38 11.62 -3.43
N ILE A 169 -14.47 12.27 -2.69
CA ILE A 169 -13.45 11.61 -1.87
C ILE A 169 -13.56 12.14 -0.45
N SER A 170 -13.60 11.24 0.53
CA SER A 170 -13.79 11.58 1.94
C SER A 170 -12.48 11.54 2.73
N VAL A 171 -12.00 12.71 3.17
CA VAL A 171 -10.85 12.80 4.10
C VAL A 171 -11.09 11.92 5.32
N LYS A 172 -12.28 12.01 5.94
CA LYS A 172 -12.60 11.25 7.16
C LYS A 172 -12.49 9.75 6.93
N THR A 173 -13.06 9.24 5.85
CA THR A 173 -13.05 7.80 5.55
C THR A 173 -11.64 7.29 5.34
N ILE A 174 -10.80 8.06 4.65
CA ILE A 174 -9.38 7.73 4.42
C ILE A 174 -8.61 7.78 5.74
N SER A 175 -8.76 8.84 6.53
CA SER A 175 -8.11 8.99 7.84
C SER A 175 -8.49 7.85 8.77
N ASP A 176 -9.79 7.56 8.95
CA ASP A 176 -10.27 6.47 9.79
C ASP A 176 -9.67 5.10 9.36
N TYR A 177 -9.58 4.87 8.05
CA TYR A 177 -9.01 3.64 7.51
C TYR A 177 -7.51 3.54 7.78
N ILE A 178 -6.76 4.62 7.54
CA ILE A 178 -5.31 4.67 7.82
C ILE A 178 -5.06 4.48 9.32
N GLU A 179 -5.78 5.17 10.20
CA GLU A 179 -5.62 5.10 11.65
C GLU A 179 -5.84 3.69 12.20
N ARG A 180 -6.79 2.94 11.62
CA ARG A 180 -6.99 1.52 11.96
C ARG A 180 -5.78 0.65 11.63
N HIS A 181 -5.09 0.93 10.53
CA HIS A 181 -4.03 0.07 10.00
C HIS A 181 -2.62 0.51 10.40
N ILE A 182 -2.41 1.79 10.72
CA ILE A 182 -1.11 2.35 11.10
C ILE A 182 -0.59 1.80 12.43
N GLY A 183 -1.45 1.20 13.27
CA GLY A 183 -1.07 0.52 14.51
C GLY A 183 0.05 -0.50 14.30
N ALA A 184 0.08 -1.16 13.15
CA ALA A 184 1.15 -2.08 12.76
C ALA A 184 2.54 -1.39 12.68
N PHE A 185 2.60 -0.10 12.35
CA PHE A 185 3.85 0.63 12.12
C PHE A 185 4.31 1.47 13.33
N GLN A 186 3.65 1.36 14.49
CA GLN A 186 3.95 2.16 15.68
C GLN A 186 5.41 2.09 16.15
N ARG A 187 6.07 0.93 16.00
CA ARG A 187 7.47 0.77 16.43
C ARG A 187 8.46 1.61 15.62
N ASN A 188 8.08 2.02 14.41
CA ASN A 188 8.94 2.80 13.52
C ASN A 188 8.65 4.30 13.64
N ASN A 189 7.81 4.73 14.60
CA ASN A 189 7.34 6.11 14.73
C ASN A 189 6.79 6.68 13.41
N ALA A 190 6.11 5.84 12.62
CA ALA A 190 5.58 6.21 11.32
C ALA A 190 4.64 7.42 11.42
N LEU A 191 4.85 8.41 10.55
CA LEU A 191 4.03 9.60 10.45
C LEU A 191 3.20 9.51 9.17
N VAL A 192 1.88 9.62 9.31
CA VAL A 192 0.98 9.70 8.15
C VAL A 192 0.02 10.86 8.34
N ALA A 193 -0.15 11.68 7.30
CA ALA A 193 -1.11 12.76 7.31
C ALA A 193 -2.00 12.73 6.07
N VAL A 194 -3.27 13.11 6.22
CA VAL A 194 -4.24 13.28 5.13
C VAL A 194 -4.69 14.73 5.13
N ASN A 195 -4.28 15.48 4.11
CA ASN A 195 -4.31 16.95 4.11
C ASN A 195 -3.66 17.48 5.40
N ASN A 196 -4.46 18.11 6.28
CA ASN A 196 -4.00 18.71 7.54
C ASN A 196 -4.26 17.80 8.75
N HIS A 197 -4.82 16.61 8.55
CA HIS A 197 -5.13 15.65 9.62
C HIS A 197 -3.97 14.68 9.81
N ILE A 198 -3.35 14.68 10.98
CA ILE A 198 -2.32 13.70 11.36
C ILE A 198 -3.05 12.43 11.80
N CYS A 199 -2.77 11.32 11.13
CA CYS A 199 -3.35 10.02 11.45
C CYS A 199 -2.60 9.39 12.62
N GLU A 200 -3.33 9.10 13.69
CA GLU A 200 -2.79 8.43 14.88
C GLU A 200 -3.55 7.14 15.14
N TYR A 201 -2.83 6.06 15.46
CA TYR A 201 -3.51 4.86 15.96
C TYR A 201 -4.12 5.17 17.34
N ARG A 202 -5.42 4.92 17.46
CA ARG A 202 -6.16 5.04 18.71
C ARG A 202 -6.67 3.67 19.11
N GLU A 203 -6.08 3.11 20.17
CA GLU A 203 -6.64 1.90 20.77
C GLU A 203 -8.02 2.23 21.36
N PRO A 204 -9.07 1.45 21.07
CA PRO A 204 -10.38 1.67 21.67
C PRO A 204 -10.30 1.57 23.20
N GLU A 205 -11.04 2.43 23.91
CA GLU A 205 -11.20 2.28 25.35
C GLU A 205 -11.75 0.90 25.69
N PHE A 206 -11.13 0.22 26.65
CA PHE A 206 -11.57 -1.08 27.13
C PHE A 206 -12.09 -1.00 28.57
N SER A 207 -13.13 -1.78 28.87
CA SER A 207 -13.68 -1.93 30.21
C SER A 207 -13.08 -3.10 30.97
N LYS A 208 -12.52 -4.08 30.25
CA LYS A 208 -11.94 -5.30 30.81
C LYS A 208 -10.70 -5.69 30.01
N GLN A 209 -9.66 -6.14 30.71
CA GLN A 209 -8.48 -6.76 30.11
C GLN A 209 -8.23 -8.10 30.79
N GLU A 210 -7.99 -9.13 29.99
CA GLU A 210 -7.57 -10.45 30.45
C GLU A 210 -6.24 -10.81 29.79
N ILE A 211 -5.29 -11.29 30.59
CA ILE A 211 -3.97 -11.71 30.13
C ILE A 211 -3.86 -13.21 30.36
N PHE A 212 -3.47 -13.94 29.32
CA PHE A 212 -3.28 -15.38 29.35
C PHE A 212 -1.83 -15.70 28.98
N SER A 213 -1.23 -16.61 29.75
CA SER A 213 0.07 -17.19 29.46
C SER A 213 -0.09 -18.69 29.27
N PRO A 214 0.58 -19.31 28.27
CA PRO A 214 0.47 -20.73 28.02
C PRO A 214 1.00 -21.55 29.20
N LYS A 215 0.34 -22.68 29.50
CA LYS A 215 0.72 -23.61 30.58
C LYS A 215 0.82 -25.04 30.06
N GLY A 216 1.66 -25.85 30.70
CA GLY A 216 1.86 -27.27 30.35
C GLY A 216 2.19 -27.44 28.87
N LYS A 217 1.48 -28.35 28.18
CA LYS A 217 1.69 -28.63 26.75
C LYS A 217 1.58 -27.42 25.83
N GLN A 218 0.84 -26.37 26.21
CA GLN A 218 0.76 -25.16 25.40
C GLN A 218 2.10 -24.41 25.39
N LEU A 219 2.84 -24.43 26.50
CA LEU A 219 4.15 -23.79 26.61
C LEU A 219 5.17 -24.48 25.69
N ASP A 220 5.09 -25.82 25.59
CA ASP A 220 5.98 -26.61 24.73
C ASP A 220 5.78 -26.30 23.23
N VAL A 221 4.56 -25.91 22.84
CA VAL A 221 4.20 -25.65 21.44
C VAL A 221 4.34 -24.18 21.07
N LEU A 222 3.87 -23.27 21.95
CA LEU A 222 3.76 -21.84 21.65
C LEU A 222 4.96 -21.02 22.17
N GLY A 223 5.72 -21.56 23.13
CA GLY A 223 6.77 -20.84 23.83
C GLY A 223 6.22 -19.79 24.82
N GLN A 224 7.12 -18.94 25.33
CA GLN A 224 6.76 -17.86 26.26
C GLN A 224 6.14 -16.68 25.49
N ILE A 225 4.81 -16.68 25.39
CA ILE A 225 4.01 -15.61 24.79
C ILE A 225 2.88 -15.18 25.73
N GLU A 226 2.33 -14.00 25.50
CA GLU A 226 1.13 -13.50 26.18
C GLU A 226 0.00 -13.27 25.16
N LEU A 227 -1.20 -13.74 25.50
CA LEU A 227 -2.43 -13.35 24.84
C LEU A 227 -3.13 -12.30 25.71
N ILE A 228 -3.36 -11.12 25.15
CA ILE A 228 -4.09 -10.04 25.82
C ILE A 228 -5.43 -9.85 25.11
N ILE A 229 -6.52 -10.04 25.85
CA ILE A 229 -7.89 -9.77 25.37
C ILE A 229 -8.41 -8.52 26.07
N LYS A 230 -8.69 -7.48 25.29
CA LYS A 230 -9.33 -6.24 25.76
C LYS A 230 -10.77 -6.17 25.26
N VAL A 231 -11.73 -6.01 26.16
CA VAL A 231 -13.15 -5.86 25.83
C VAL A 231 -13.48 -4.38 25.79
N SER A 232 -13.96 -3.89 24.64
CA SER A 232 -14.25 -2.47 24.46
C SER A 232 -15.34 -1.98 25.42
N ARG A 233 -15.21 -0.74 25.91
CA ARG A 233 -16.16 -0.14 26.85
C ARG A 233 -17.52 0.18 26.20
N ARG A 234 -17.52 0.35 24.87
CA ARG A 234 -18.68 0.64 24.04
C ARG A 234 -18.63 -0.24 22.78
N PRO A 235 -19.78 -0.48 22.11
CA PRO A 235 -19.78 -1.15 20.82
C PRO A 235 -18.81 -0.47 19.85
N LEU A 236 -17.97 -1.27 19.19
CA LEU A 236 -17.03 -0.74 18.21
C LEU A 236 -17.79 -0.12 17.04
N GLU A 237 -17.31 1.03 16.58
CA GLU A 237 -17.74 1.63 15.33
C GLU A 237 -17.52 0.63 14.19
N LYS A 238 -18.33 0.72 13.13
CA LYS A 238 -18.33 -0.29 12.05
C LYS A 238 -16.94 -0.45 11.43
N ASN A 239 -16.21 0.64 11.25
CA ASN A 239 -14.84 0.65 10.73
C ASN A 239 -13.82 -0.03 11.65
N LEU A 240 -14.08 -0.19 12.95
CA LEU A 240 -13.18 -0.83 13.92
C LEU A 240 -13.53 -2.31 14.18
N ARG A 241 -14.58 -2.84 13.54
CA ARG A 241 -14.98 -4.24 13.66
C ARG A 241 -14.14 -5.11 12.74
N GLY A 242 -13.91 -6.35 13.17
CA GLY A 242 -13.12 -7.34 12.42
C GLY A 242 -12.01 -7.95 13.26
N ILE A 243 -11.13 -8.68 12.59
CA ILE A 243 -9.98 -9.37 13.19
C ILE A 243 -8.73 -8.96 12.42
N ALA A 244 -7.73 -8.40 13.10
CA ALA A 244 -6.39 -8.21 12.56
C ALA A 244 -5.40 -9.10 13.31
N VAL A 245 -4.70 -9.97 12.58
CA VAL A 245 -3.63 -10.81 13.12
C VAL A 245 -2.30 -10.21 12.69
N THR A 246 -1.43 -9.90 13.63
CA THR A 246 -0.09 -9.37 13.38
C THR A 246 0.98 -10.26 14.02
N ALA A 247 2.15 -10.41 13.39
CA ALA A 247 3.30 -11.12 13.91
C ALA A 247 4.50 -10.17 14.06
N GLY A 248 5.24 -10.30 15.16
CA GLY A 248 6.42 -9.47 15.43
C GLY A 248 6.13 -7.97 15.46
N SER A 249 7.10 -7.17 15.03
CA SER A 249 7.03 -5.70 14.93
C SER A 249 6.18 -5.24 13.76
N GLY A 250 4.87 -5.53 13.77
CA GLY A 250 3.94 -4.93 12.81
C GLY A 250 3.65 -5.70 11.54
N ASN A 251 4.13 -6.94 11.40
CA ASN A 251 3.84 -7.70 10.19
C ASN A 251 2.40 -8.19 10.26
N THR A 252 1.49 -7.49 9.59
CA THR A 252 0.10 -7.93 9.52
C THR A 252 0.04 -9.25 8.74
N VAL A 253 -0.41 -10.30 9.38
CA VAL A 253 -0.58 -11.65 8.84
C VAL A 253 -1.93 -11.75 8.13
N ALA A 254 -3.01 -11.38 8.80
CA ALA A 254 -4.38 -11.45 8.27
C ALA A 254 -5.20 -10.26 8.74
N ILE A 255 -6.17 -9.83 7.92
CA ILE A 255 -7.23 -8.91 8.33
C ILE A 255 -8.54 -9.47 7.79
N GLU A 256 -9.57 -9.48 8.61
CA GLU A 256 -10.95 -9.75 8.26
C GLU A 256 -11.80 -8.58 8.74
N ASP A 257 -12.63 -8.03 7.86
CA ASP A 257 -13.55 -6.94 8.21
C ASP A 257 -14.86 -7.50 8.76
N GLY A 258 -15.43 -6.82 9.76
CA GLY A 258 -16.68 -7.20 10.44
C GLY A 258 -17.87 -6.29 10.15
#